data_AF-A0A2D5RW80-F1
#
_entry.id   AF-A0A2D5RW80-F1
#
_cell.length_a   1.000
_cell.length_b   1.000
_cell.length_c   1.000
_cell.angle_alpha   90.00
_cell.angle_beta   90.00
_cell.angle_gamma   90.00
#
_symmetry.space_group_name_H-M   'P 1'
#
loop_
_entity.id
_entity.type
_entity.pdbx_description
1 polymer ?
#
loop_
_entity_poly.entity_id
_entity_poly.type
_entity_poly.pdbx_seq_one_letter_code
_entity_poly.pdbx_strand_id
1 'polypeptide(L)'
;MDRNHEEKAYIAAHLLRVYPEPIRAEILKDTDFWKDIDIVSDATITFGSSAASFSRAVIMASVRQAYASKTGSAIVKCEQDNNWEVCVDSAFSISTKITGKEEEFNTDLFWVLNPDSDKRIELFKEEAEKYRLPVADSERWISILRDELSDEDAAELIADLRLTPTYLEQVLGHEGQTRVNRIETLVPRSLKYYERLIGIYFDSKNIVEYCENELVEHFQDKDTNYLNFIACANSSISRAIAKEKLDDDLFKSLIEDAIKWQNPFMLIGCMEVGLADKAGAFEQEISAAFDCLISPETYEQIKLISACSGTVILATH
;
A
#
# COMPACT_ATOMS: atom_id res chain seq x y z
N MET A 1 34.13 2.63 10.04
CA MET A 1 33.17 2.28 11.10
C MET A 1 33.93 2.20 12.40
N ASP A 2 33.44 2.88 13.44
CA ASP A 2 34.13 3.00 14.72
C ASP A 2 33.91 1.74 15.57
N ARG A 3 34.95 1.22 16.21
CA ARG A 3 34.98 -0.10 16.90
C ARG A 3 33.92 -0.24 18.00
N ASN A 4 33.48 0.89 18.53
CA ASN A 4 32.48 1.01 19.59
C ASN A 4 31.05 0.71 19.10
N HIS A 5 30.74 0.93 17.81
CA HIS A 5 29.41 0.66 17.25
C HIS A 5 29.17 -0.84 17.04
N GLU A 6 30.17 -1.57 16.54
CA GLU A 6 30.08 -3.02 16.34
C GLU A 6 29.88 -3.77 17.68
N GLU A 7 30.54 -3.33 18.75
CA GLU A 7 30.37 -3.91 20.09
C GLU A 7 28.97 -3.66 20.65
N LYS A 8 28.44 -2.45 20.53
CA LYS A 8 27.06 -2.12 20.96
C LYS A 8 26.01 -2.92 20.17
N ALA A 9 26.16 -3.00 18.85
CA ALA A 9 25.28 -3.77 17.97
C ALA A 9 25.27 -5.26 18.33
N TYR A 10 26.46 -5.81 18.58
CA TYR A 10 26.63 -7.20 18.98
C TYR A 10 25.96 -7.50 20.32
N ILE A 11 26.13 -6.62 21.32
CA ILE A 11 25.52 -6.75 22.64
C ILE A 11 24.00 -6.64 22.56
N ALA A 12 23.47 -5.64 21.84
CA ALA A 12 22.03 -5.48 21.67
C ALA A 12 21.39 -6.70 20.98
N ALA A 13 22.00 -7.20 19.89
CA ALA A 13 21.54 -8.41 19.21
C ALA A 13 21.54 -9.66 20.13
N HIS A 14 22.52 -9.77 21.03
CA HIS A 14 22.57 -10.85 22.03
C HIS A 14 21.52 -10.68 23.13
N LEU A 15 21.28 -9.47 23.61
CA LEU A 15 20.25 -9.18 24.61
C LEU A 15 18.84 -9.39 24.06
N LEU A 16 18.60 -9.02 22.78
CA LEU A 16 17.33 -9.26 22.09
C LEU A 16 16.97 -10.74 22.02
N ARG A 17 17.96 -11.64 21.93
CA ARG A 17 17.76 -13.10 21.95
C ARG A 17 17.27 -13.63 23.31
N VAL A 18 17.46 -12.88 24.39
CA VAL A 18 16.99 -13.25 25.74
C VAL A 18 15.48 -13.05 25.87
N TYR A 19 14.90 -12.11 25.11
CA TYR A 19 13.47 -11.86 25.13
C TYR A 19 12.68 -12.91 24.32
N PRO A 20 11.48 -13.31 24.77
CA PRO A 20 10.51 -14.06 23.97
C PRO A 20 10.22 -13.35 22.64
N GLU A 21 9.93 -14.13 21.60
CA GLU A 21 9.74 -13.62 20.23
C GLU A 21 8.75 -12.45 20.12
N PRO A 22 7.59 -12.42 20.81
CA PRO A 22 6.66 -11.29 20.70
C PRO A 22 7.23 -9.98 21.24
N ILE A 23 7.96 -10.05 22.37
CA ILE A 23 8.60 -8.89 22.99
C ILE A 23 9.76 -8.42 22.13
N ARG A 24 10.53 -9.35 21.59
CA ARG A 24 11.60 -9.04 20.64
C ARG A 24 11.06 -8.34 19.41
N ALA A 25 9.99 -8.86 18.81
CA ALA A 25 9.37 -8.24 17.64
C ALA A 25 8.88 -6.82 17.94
N GLU A 26 8.44 -6.53 19.16
CA GLU A 26 8.03 -5.19 19.56
C GLU A 26 9.21 -4.24 19.76
N ILE A 27 10.28 -4.69 20.42
CA ILE A 27 11.52 -3.89 20.58
C ILE A 27 12.14 -3.60 19.21
N LEU A 28 12.13 -4.56 18.29
CA LEU A 28 12.69 -4.38 16.93
C LEU A 28 11.88 -3.36 16.09
N LYS A 29 10.65 -3.00 16.48
CA LYS A 29 9.85 -1.95 15.81
C LYS A 29 10.14 -0.54 16.33
N ASP A 30 10.77 -0.43 17.50
CA ASP A 30 11.07 0.85 18.13
C ASP A 30 12.29 1.49 17.45
N THR A 31 12.04 2.37 16.48
CA THR A 31 13.07 3.09 15.72
C THR A 31 13.85 4.09 16.58
N ASP A 32 13.26 4.58 17.67
CA ASP A 32 13.94 5.45 18.63
C ASP A 32 14.94 4.65 19.48
N PHE A 33 14.56 3.43 19.90
CA PHE A 33 15.49 2.50 20.56
C PHE A 33 16.72 2.20 19.69
N TRP A 34 16.53 1.98 18.38
CA TRP A 34 17.62 1.74 17.44
C TRP A 34 18.53 2.96 17.23
N LYS A 35 17.94 4.17 17.16
CA LYS A 35 18.69 5.43 17.09
C LYS A 35 19.50 5.66 18.36
N ASP A 36 18.94 5.41 19.54
CA ASP A 36 19.60 5.60 20.83
C ASP A 36 20.82 4.68 21.03
N ILE A 37 20.79 3.48 20.46
CA ILE A 37 21.90 2.53 20.51
C ILE A 37 22.81 2.55 19.27
N ASP A 38 22.51 3.45 18.32
CA ASP A 38 23.21 3.67 17.06
C ASP A 38 23.41 2.38 16.24
N ILE A 39 22.35 1.57 16.18
CA ILE A 39 22.28 0.39 15.31
C ILE A 39 21.43 0.78 14.10
N VAL A 40 22.09 1.03 12.99
CA VAL A 40 21.43 1.19 11.69
C VAL A 40 21.27 -0.20 11.08
N SER A 41 20.05 -0.72 11.10
CA SER A 41 19.69 -1.93 10.34
C SER A 41 19.73 -1.58 8.85
N ASP A 42 20.78 -2.02 8.15
CA ASP A 42 20.83 -1.94 6.69
C ASP A 42 20.11 -3.14 6.08
N ALA A 43 18.91 -2.91 5.54
CA ALA A 43 18.09 -3.96 4.94
C ALA A 43 18.63 -4.37 3.57
N THR A 44 18.47 -5.64 3.21
CA THR A 44 18.73 -6.11 1.84
C THR A 44 17.50 -5.91 0.97
N ILE A 45 17.68 -5.25 -0.18
CA ILE A 45 16.68 -5.11 -1.24
C ILE A 45 16.99 -6.15 -2.32
N THR A 46 16.03 -7.02 -2.60
CA THR A 46 16.15 -8.07 -3.62
C THR A 46 15.18 -7.83 -4.77
N PHE A 47 15.68 -7.86 -6.00
CA PHE A 47 14.90 -7.75 -7.23
C PHE A 47 14.80 -9.12 -7.91
N GLY A 48 13.58 -9.68 -8.00
CA GLY A 48 13.38 -10.99 -8.64
C GLY A 48 14.16 -12.11 -7.94
N SER A 49 15.25 -12.56 -8.56
CA SER A 49 16.11 -13.64 -8.04
C SER A 49 17.03 -13.16 -6.91
N SER A 50 17.57 -14.08 -6.11
CA SER A 50 18.53 -13.72 -5.06
C SER A 50 19.83 -13.12 -5.59
N ALA A 51 20.12 -13.24 -6.89
CA ALA A 51 21.33 -12.71 -7.52
C ALA A 51 21.34 -11.17 -7.65
N ALA A 52 20.16 -10.54 -7.67
CA ALA A 52 20.02 -9.09 -7.65
C ALA A 52 19.60 -8.61 -6.24
N SER A 53 20.41 -8.96 -5.25
CA SER A 53 20.25 -8.52 -3.86
C SER A 53 21.31 -7.49 -3.50
N PHE A 54 20.90 -6.37 -2.91
CA PHE A 54 21.78 -5.26 -2.57
C PHE A 54 21.49 -4.77 -1.16
N SER A 55 22.51 -4.41 -0.40
CA SER A 55 22.36 -3.51 0.75
C SER A 55 21.59 -2.24 0.34
N ARG A 56 20.63 -1.83 1.17
CA ARG A 56 19.81 -0.62 0.96
C ARG A 56 20.72 0.60 0.85
N ALA A 57 21.65 0.77 1.78
CA ALA A 57 22.59 1.90 1.75
C ALA A 57 23.40 1.93 0.45
N VAL A 58 23.89 0.78 0.00
CA VAL A 58 24.71 0.67 -1.22
C VAL A 58 23.91 1.01 -2.47
N ILE A 59 22.71 0.43 -2.65
CA ILE A 59 21.90 0.70 -3.85
C ILE A 59 21.40 2.15 -3.88
N MET A 60 20.99 2.72 -2.73
CA MET A 60 20.54 4.11 -2.65
C MET A 60 21.69 5.08 -2.94
N ALA A 61 22.90 4.83 -2.43
CA ALA A 61 24.08 5.61 -2.75
C ALA A 61 24.41 5.57 -4.26
N SER A 62 24.35 4.38 -4.88
CA SER A 62 24.58 4.24 -6.33
C SER A 62 23.51 4.96 -7.15
N VAL A 63 22.25 4.97 -6.73
CA VAL A 63 21.20 5.77 -7.41
C VAL A 63 21.51 7.26 -7.33
N ARG A 64 21.88 7.79 -6.16
CA ARG A 64 22.29 9.20 -6.03
C ARG A 64 23.48 9.52 -6.92
N GLN A 65 24.44 8.61 -7.02
CA GLN A 65 25.58 8.75 -7.91
C GLN A 65 25.14 8.77 -9.40
N ALA A 66 24.16 7.95 -9.77
CA ALA A 66 23.62 7.93 -11.14
C ALA A 66 22.94 9.27 -11.48
N TYR A 67 22.14 9.85 -10.56
CA TYR A 67 21.57 11.18 -10.74
C TYR A 67 22.61 12.29 -10.86
N ALA A 68 23.72 12.18 -10.11
CA ALA A 68 24.82 13.15 -10.16
C ALA A 68 25.71 12.98 -11.41
N SER A 69 25.62 11.85 -12.11
CA SER A 69 26.48 11.56 -13.26
C SER A 69 25.92 12.16 -14.56
N LYS A 70 26.81 12.52 -15.48
CA LYS A 70 26.41 13.04 -16.80
C LYS A 70 25.76 11.98 -17.69
N THR A 71 26.00 10.70 -17.40
CA THR A 71 25.47 9.57 -18.17
C THR A 71 24.14 9.07 -17.62
N GLY A 72 23.72 9.53 -16.44
CA GLY A 72 22.56 8.98 -15.74
C GLY A 72 22.79 7.57 -15.22
N SER A 73 24.05 7.12 -15.10
CA SER A 73 24.37 5.76 -14.66
C SER A 73 25.46 5.68 -13.59
N ALA A 74 25.44 4.58 -12.82
CA ALA A 74 26.44 4.23 -11.81
C ALA A 74 26.57 2.70 -11.68
N ILE A 75 27.73 2.23 -11.26
CA ILE A 75 27.96 0.80 -10.95
C ILE A 75 27.62 0.54 -9.48
N VAL A 76 26.92 -0.55 -9.22
CA VAL A 76 26.58 -1.03 -7.89
C VAL A 76 27.03 -2.49 -7.74
N LYS A 77 27.47 -2.88 -6.55
CA LYS A 77 27.79 -4.26 -6.23
C LYS A 77 26.63 -4.92 -5.50
N CYS A 78 26.25 -6.12 -5.93
CA CYS A 78 25.30 -6.95 -5.19
C CYS A 78 25.98 -7.66 -4.00
N GLU A 79 25.18 -8.30 -3.15
CA GLU A 79 25.65 -9.08 -1.98
C GLU A 79 26.57 -10.25 -2.38
N GLN A 80 26.48 -10.74 -3.62
CA GLN A 80 27.40 -11.76 -4.16
C GLN A 80 28.64 -11.15 -4.84
N ASP A 81 28.90 -9.86 -4.64
CA ASP A 81 30.07 -9.14 -5.14
C ASP A 81 30.14 -8.99 -6.68
N ASN A 82 29.02 -9.25 -7.37
CA ASN A 82 28.91 -9.00 -8.80
C ASN A 82 28.54 -7.54 -9.09
N ASN A 83 29.07 -6.99 -10.19
CA ASN A 83 28.73 -5.64 -10.63
C ASN A 83 27.42 -5.63 -11.42
N TRP A 84 26.58 -4.67 -11.07
CA TRP A 84 25.35 -4.29 -11.77
C TRP A 84 25.45 -2.81 -12.14
N GLU A 85 24.67 -2.39 -13.12
CA GLU A 85 24.53 -0.99 -13.51
C GLU A 85 23.16 -0.46 -13.07
N VAL A 86 23.16 0.71 -12.45
CA VAL A 86 21.95 1.48 -12.12
C VAL A 86 21.87 2.63 -13.10
N CYS A 87 20.73 2.77 -13.77
CA CYS A 87 20.45 3.85 -14.70
C CYS A 87 19.19 4.60 -14.29
N VAL A 88 19.27 5.93 -14.29
CA VAL A 88 18.17 6.86 -14.04
C VAL A 88 18.05 7.82 -15.21
N ASP A 89 16.82 8.14 -15.62
CA ASP A 89 16.60 9.26 -16.53
C ASP A 89 16.41 10.53 -15.69
N SER A 90 17.39 11.43 -15.76
CA SER A 90 17.35 12.68 -15.00
C SER A 90 16.30 13.66 -15.51
N ALA A 91 15.75 13.44 -16.72
CA ALA A 91 14.82 14.37 -17.31
C ALA A 91 13.36 14.06 -16.92
N PHE A 92 12.95 12.79 -16.93
CA PHE A 92 11.51 12.47 -16.87
C PHE A 92 11.08 11.13 -16.23
N SER A 93 11.97 10.24 -15.75
CA SER A 93 11.50 8.91 -15.29
C SER A 93 11.39 8.76 -13.77
N ILE A 94 10.22 8.28 -13.33
CA ILE A 94 10.02 7.62 -12.03
C ILE A 94 10.82 6.31 -11.97
N SER A 95 11.06 5.69 -13.13
CA SER A 95 11.74 4.38 -13.22
C SER A 95 13.25 4.49 -13.09
N THR A 96 13.79 3.65 -12.23
CA THR A 96 15.21 3.28 -12.16
C THR A 96 15.38 1.91 -12.78
N LYS A 97 16.37 1.77 -13.65
CA LYS A 97 16.73 0.50 -14.29
C LYS A 97 17.95 -0.09 -13.59
N ILE A 98 17.90 -1.38 -13.29
CA ILE A 98 18.98 -2.16 -12.68
C ILE A 98 19.33 -3.30 -13.64
N THR A 99 20.53 -3.25 -14.22
CA THR A 99 20.96 -4.16 -15.28
C THR A 99 22.15 -5.00 -14.82
N GLY A 100 21.99 -6.31 -14.90
CA GLY A 100 23.03 -7.30 -14.65
C GLY A 100 23.54 -7.89 -15.96
N LYS A 101 24.30 -8.99 -15.88
CA LYS A 101 24.80 -9.67 -17.08
C LYS A 101 23.70 -10.35 -17.90
N GLU A 102 22.71 -10.93 -17.24
CA GLU A 102 21.67 -11.76 -17.86
C GLU A 102 20.25 -11.26 -17.57
N GLU A 103 20.10 -10.31 -16.65
CA GLU A 103 18.80 -9.86 -16.13
C GLU A 103 18.73 -8.33 -16.13
N GLU A 104 17.52 -7.80 -16.31
CA GLU A 104 17.21 -6.38 -16.19
C GLU A 104 15.93 -6.22 -15.37
N PHE A 105 15.95 -5.28 -14.42
CA PHE A 105 14.81 -4.91 -13.60
C PHE A 105 14.51 -3.43 -13.76
N ASN A 106 13.23 -3.08 -13.79
CA ASN A 106 12.77 -1.70 -13.74
C ASN A 106 11.98 -1.51 -12.45
N THR A 107 12.25 -0.43 -11.73
CA THR A 107 11.62 -0.15 -10.44
C THR A 107 11.31 1.33 -10.30
N ASP A 108 10.12 1.65 -9.79
CA ASP A 108 9.66 2.99 -9.45
C ASP A 108 9.95 3.35 -7.98
N LEU A 109 10.91 2.68 -7.33
CA LEU A 109 11.16 2.88 -5.91
C LEU A 109 12.10 4.05 -5.59
N PHE A 110 12.98 4.44 -6.52
CA PHE A 110 14.11 5.32 -6.18
C PHE A 110 13.99 6.76 -6.71
N TRP A 111 12.87 7.14 -7.32
CA TRP A 111 12.65 8.53 -7.75
C TRP A 111 12.77 9.54 -6.61
N VAL A 112 12.47 9.11 -5.37
CA VAL A 112 12.61 9.89 -4.15
C VAL A 112 14.05 10.36 -3.90
N LEU A 113 15.04 9.70 -4.50
CA LEU A 113 16.46 10.05 -4.35
C LEU A 113 16.95 11.08 -5.38
N ASN A 114 16.07 11.59 -6.24
CA ASN A 114 16.42 12.65 -7.18
C ASN A 114 16.93 13.89 -6.41
N PRO A 115 18.09 14.48 -6.74
CA PRO A 115 18.65 15.61 -5.97
C PRO A 115 17.81 16.90 -6.07
N ASP A 116 17.02 17.06 -7.12
CA ASP A 116 16.15 18.23 -7.32
C ASP A 116 14.86 18.09 -6.51
N SER A 117 14.67 18.99 -5.52
CA SER A 117 13.48 18.98 -4.65
C SER A 117 12.19 19.24 -5.39
N ASP A 118 12.20 20.14 -6.37
CA ASP A 118 10.99 20.46 -7.13
C ASP A 118 10.60 19.25 -7.99
N LYS A 119 11.60 18.56 -8.57
CA LYS A 119 11.36 17.33 -9.32
C LYS A 119 10.88 16.19 -8.43
N ARG A 120 11.45 16.01 -7.23
CA ARG A 120 10.95 15.02 -6.26
C ARG A 120 9.49 15.26 -5.90
N ILE A 121 9.11 16.52 -5.65
CA ILE A 121 7.74 16.88 -5.29
C ILE A 121 6.77 16.68 -6.46
N GLU A 122 7.19 16.98 -7.69
CA GLU A 122 6.41 16.69 -8.90
C GLU A 122 6.12 15.19 -9.01
N LEU A 123 7.17 14.35 -8.98
CA LEU A 123 7.03 12.89 -9.08
C LEU A 123 6.25 12.30 -7.90
N PHE A 124 6.43 12.84 -6.69
CA PHE A 124 5.65 12.43 -5.53
C PHE A 124 4.16 12.69 -5.73
N LYS A 125 3.78 13.84 -6.27
CA LYS A 125 2.36 14.14 -6.53
C LYS A 125 1.75 13.16 -7.52
N GLU A 126 2.50 12.76 -8.54
CA GLU A 126 2.08 11.72 -9.49
C GLU A 126 1.85 10.37 -8.79
N GLU A 127 2.78 9.94 -7.93
CA GLU A 127 2.66 8.67 -7.19
C GLU A 127 1.58 8.74 -6.09
N ALA A 128 1.44 9.88 -5.40
CA ALA A 128 0.41 10.11 -4.40
C ALA A 128 -0.98 10.06 -5.03
N GLU A 129 -1.16 10.61 -6.22
CA GLU A 129 -2.39 10.52 -7.00
C GLU A 129 -2.66 9.09 -7.47
N LYS A 130 -1.66 8.45 -8.10
CA LYS A 130 -1.71 7.05 -8.56
C LYS A 130 -2.14 6.09 -7.45
N TYR A 131 -1.63 6.30 -6.23
CA TYR A 131 -1.92 5.46 -5.07
C TYR A 131 -3.01 6.01 -4.14
N ARG A 132 -3.65 7.13 -4.51
CA ARG A 132 -4.73 7.79 -3.75
C ARG A 132 -4.36 8.01 -2.27
N LEU A 133 -3.16 8.52 -2.06
CA LEU A 133 -2.64 8.85 -0.73
C LEU A 133 -3.52 9.94 -0.09
N PRO A 134 -3.88 9.83 1.21
CA PRO A 134 -4.67 10.87 1.88
C PRO A 134 -4.01 12.25 1.78
N VAL A 135 -4.83 13.31 1.71
CA VAL A 135 -4.35 14.71 1.59
C VAL A 135 -3.43 15.06 2.75
N ALA A 136 -3.81 14.75 3.99
CA ALA A 136 -2.99 15.03 5.18
C ALA A 136 -1.62 14.33 5.13
N ASP A 137 -1.59 13.06 4.70
CA ASP A 137 -0.33 12.33 4.50
C ASP A 137 0.51 12.96 3.38
N SER A 138 -0.14 13.39 2.29
CA SER A 138 0.50 14.04 1.15
C SER A 138 1.14 15.38 1.53
N GLU A 139 0.45 16.21 2.31
CA GLU A 139 0.97 17.48 2.82
C GLU A 139 2.18 17.26 3.74
N ARG A 140 2.10 16.27 4.64
CA ARG A 140 3.23 15.87 5.49
C ARG A 140 4.45 15.52 4.64
N TRP A 141 4.28 14.65 3.64
CA TRP A 141 5.39 14.23 2.80
C TRP A 141 5.95 15.34 1.91
N ILE A 142 5.09 16.20 1.35
CA ILE A 142 5.55 17.39 0.59
C ILE A 142 6.42 18.29 1.47
N SER A 143 6.14 18.42 2.77
CA SER A 143 6.97 19.20 3.67
C SER A 143 8.37 18.59 3.85
N ILE A 144 8.46 17.27 3.98
CA ILE A 144 9.72 16.51 4.16
C ILE A 144 10.55 16.50 2.86
N LEU A 145 9.90 16.31 1.71
CA LEU A 145 10.55 16.21 0.39
C LEU A 145 11.27 17.50 -0.05
N ARG A 146 10.96 18.64 0.57
CA ARG A 146 11.63 19.94 0.30
C ARG A 146 13.09 19.94 0.73
N ASP A 147 13.42 19.19 1.76
CA ASP A 147 14.77 19.09 2.30
C ASP A 147 15.52 17.89 1.69
N GLU A 148 16.82 17.79 1.99
CA GLU A 148 17.62 16.62 1.61
C GLU A 148 17.18 15.40 2.44
N LEU A 149 16.87 14.30 1.76
CA LEU A 149 16.33 13.09 2.40
C LEU A 149 17.44 12.13 2.83
N SER A 150 17.34 11.66 4.06
CA SER A 150 18.13 10.50 4.50
C SER A 150 17.63 9.21 3.84
N ASP A 151 18.45 8.15 3.88
CA ASP A 151 18.04 6.80 3.46
C ASP A 151 16.84 6.28 4.26
N GLU A 152 16.66 6.78 5.49
CA GLU A 152 15.56 6.42 6.36
C GLU A 152 14.26 7.12 5.94
N ASP A 153 14.31 8.43 5.65
CA ASP A 153 13.15 9.18 5.17
C ASP A 153 12.65 8.63 3.82
N ALA A 154 13.58 8.31 2.92
CA ALA A 154 13.25 7.68 1.64
C ALA A 154 12.61 6.30 1.84
N ALA A 155 13.14 5.48 2.75
CA ALA A 155 12.57 4.17 3.05
C ALA A 155 11.19 4.27 3.71
N GLU A 156 10.99 5.22 4.63
CA GLU A 156 9.71 5.47 5.29
C GLU A 156 8.66 5.92 4.26
N LEU A 157 8.99 6.83 3.34
CA LEU A 157 8.05 7.26 2.30
C LEU A 157 7.63 6.10 1.40
N ILE A 158 8.58 5.29 0.94
CA ILE A 158 8.29 4.11 0.12
C ILE A 158 7.41 3.14 0.91
N ALA A 159 7.74 2.85 2.17
CA ALA A 159 6.94 1.98 3.01
C ALA A 159 5.52 2.52 3.22
N ASP A 160 5.38 3.84 3.40
CA ASP A 160 4.09 4.48 3.60
C ASP A 160 3.22 4.44 2.35
N LEU A 161 3.77 4.67 1.15
CA LEU A 161 3.03 4.52 -0.12
C LEU A 161 2.49 3.09 -0.30
N ARG A 162 3.25 2.09 0.16
CA ARG A 162 2.85 0.67 0.12
C ARG A 162 1.71 0.32 1.07
N LEU A 163 1.34 1.20 1.99
CA LEU A 163 0.20 1.01 2.90
C LEU A 163 -1.11 1.56 2.32
N THR A 164 -1.13 1.95 1.05
CA THR A 164 -2.37 2.36 0.37
C THR A 164 -3.14 1.14 -0.18
N PRO A 165 -4.48 1.15 -0.12
CA PRO A 165 -5.30 0.11 -0.76
C PRO A 165 -4.99 -0.12 -2.24
N THR A 166 -4.79 0.96 -3.00
CA THR A 166 -4.49 0.89 -4.44
C THR A 166 -3.14 0.26 -4.72
N TYR A 167 -2.12 0.49 -3.88
CA TYR A 167 -0.85 -0.23 -4.02
C TYR A 167 -1.03 -1.74 -3.83
N LEU A 168 -1.74 -2.15 -2.78
CA LEU A 168 -1.95 -3.57 -2.51
C LEU A 168 -2.77 -4.25 -3.61
N GLU A 169 -3.76 -3.58 -4.19
CA GLU A 169 -4.48 -4.09 -5.35
C GLU A 169 -3.52 -4.42 -6.51
N GLN A 170 -2.59 -3.51 -6.83
CA GLN A 170 -1.60 -3.74 -7.90
C GLN A 170 -0.70 -4.94 -7.58
N VAL A 171 -0.25 -5.07 -6.33
CA VAL A 171 0.54 -6.22 -5.89
C VAL A 171 -0.26 -7.52 -6.02
N LEU A 172 -1.51 -7.54 -5.56
CA LEU A 172 -2.40 -8.71 -5.70
C LEU A 172 -2.63 -9.08 -7.16
N GLY A 173 -2.80 -8.10 -8.05
CA GLY A 173 -2.91 -8.32 -9.48
C GLY A 173 -1.67 -9.02 -10.06
N HIS A 174 -0.47 -8.64 -9.61
CA HIS A 174 0.78 -9.25 -10.05
C HIS A 174 1.01 -10.64 -9.43
N GLU A 175 0.71 -10.82 -8.14
CA GLU A 175 0.76 -12.11 -7.44
C GLU A 175 -0.19 -13.13 -8.09
N GLY A 176 -1.40 -12.69 -8.47
CA GLY A 176 -2.37 -13.50 -9.19
C GLY A 176 -1.87 -13.99 -10.56
N GLN A 177 -1.13 -13.16 -11.29
CA GLN A 177 -0.54 -13.53 -12.58
C GLN A 177 0.62 -14.53 -12.41
N THR A 178 1.43 -14.36 -11.37
CA THR A 178 2.60 -15.21 -11.09
C THR A 178 2.26 -16.48 -10.31
N ARG A 179 1.03 -16.59 -9.78
CA ARG A 179 0.55 -17.68 -8.90
C ARG A 179 1.36 -17.84 -7.61
N VAL A 180 2.05 -16.78 -7.19
CA VAL A 180 2.79 -16.72 -5.93
C VAL A 180 2.10 -15.70 -5.05
N ASN A 181 1.27 -16.18 -4.12
CA ASN A 181 0.53 -15.32 -3.21
C ASN A 181 1.22 -15.29 -1.85
N ARG A 182 1.30 -14.09 -1.25
CA ARG A 182 1.79 -13.92 0.12
C ARG A 182 0.61 -13.68 1.05
N ILE A 183 0.62 -14.34 2.21
CA ILE A 183 -0.45 -14.18 3.21
C ILE A 183 -0.49 -12.72 3.69
N GLU A 184 0.66 -12.07 3.78
CA GLU A 184 0.80 -10.68 4.21
C GLU A 184 0.20 -9.69 3.21
N THR A 185 0.14 -10.05 1.91
CA THR A 185 -0.53 -9.26 0.88
C THR A 185 -2.05 -9.44 0.97
N LEU A 186 -2.51 -10.66 1.26
CA LEU A 186 -3.95 -10.98 1.41
C LEU A 186 -4.55 -10.42 2.71
N VAL A 187 -3.76 -10.42 3.80
CA VAL A 187 -4.18 -9.95 5.12
C VAL A 187 -3.11 -8.99 5.66
N PRO A 188 -3.20 -7.70 5.28
CA PRO A 188 -2.26 -6.69 5.71
C PRO A 188 -2.29 -6.54 7.24
N ARG A 189 -1.13 -6.41 7.88
CA ARG A 189 -1.05 -6.29 9.34
C ARG A 189 -1.06 -4.86 9.85
N SER A 190 -0.99 -3.88 8.93
CA SER A 190 -0.87 -2.47 9.29
C SER A 190 -2.24 -1.87 9.59
N LEU A 191 -2.41 -1.29 10.78
CA LEU A 191 -3.62 -0.53 11.10
C LEU A 191 -3.83 0.64 10.12
N LYS A 192 -2.74 1.34 9.78
CA LYS A 192 -2.76 2.48 8.84
C LYS A 192 -3.31 2.10 7.47
N TYR A 193 -3.10 0.86 7.02
CA TYR A 193 -3.71 0.37 5.78
C TYR A 193 -5.25 0.35 5.89
N TYR A 194 -5.79 -0.19 6.97
CA TYR A 194 -7.23 -0.26 7.18
C TYR A 194 -7.83 1.13 7.40
N GLU A 195 -7.14 2.01 8.14
CA GLU A 195 -7.57 3.40 8.31
C GLU A 195 -7.66 4.15 6.97
N ARG A 196 -6.78 3.82 6.02
CA ARG A 196 -6.82 4.39 4.65
C ARG A 196 -7.90 3.78 3.77
N LEU A 197 -8.36 2.57 4.09
CA LEU A 197 -9.40 1.84 3.36
C LEU A 197 -10.80 2.23 3.82
N ILE A 198 -11.00 2.34 5.14
CA ILE A 198 -12.31 2.53 5.76
C ILE A 198 -12.42 3.76 6.65
N GLY A 199 -11.43 4.65 6.69
CA GLY A 199 -11.42 5.81 7.58
C GLY A 199 -10.77 5.55 8.94
N ILE A 200 -10.40 6.64 9.62
CA ILE A 200 -9.76 6.60 10.93
C ILE A 200 -10.84 6.40 12.00
N TYR A 201 -10.61 5.43 12.88
CA TYR A 201 -11.43 5.24 14.07
C TYR A 201 -10.98 6.16 15.20
N PHE A 202 -11.93 6.81 15.87
CA PHE A 202 -11.66 7.69 17.00
C PHE A 202 -12.32 7.22 18.30
N ASP A 203 -13.64 7.37 18.46
CA ASP A 203 -14.32 7.12 19.75
C ASP A 203 -15.76 6.59 19.59
N SER A 204 -16.18 6.26 18.37
CA SER A 204 -17.50 5.69 18.11
C SER A 204 -17.72 4.38 18.88
N LYS A 205 -18.90 4.20 19.48
CA LYS A 205 -19.19 3.06 20.36
C LYS A 205 -19.69 1.83 19.61
N ASN A 206 -20.10 2.02 18.36
CA ASN A 206 -20.63 0.98 17.50
C ASN A 206 -20.49 1.38 16.03
N ILE A 207 -20.72 0.43 15.14
CA ILE A 207 -20.57 0.62 13.69
C ILE A 207 -21.51 1.68 13.11
N VAL A 208 -22.70 1.88 13.69
CA VAL A 208 -23.65 2.89 13.20
C VAL A 208 -23.12 4.28 13.50
N GLU A 209 -22.70 4.52 14.75
CA GLU A 209 -22.09 5.78 15.18
C GLU A 209 -20.82 6.09 14.39
N TYR A 210 -19.98 5.06 14.15
CA TYR A 210 -18.80 5.17 13.29
C TYR A 210 -19.15 5.63 11.88
N CYS A 211 -20.15 4.98 11.28
CA CYS A 211 -20.60 5.30 9.93
C CYS A 211 -21.27 6.68 9.83
N GLU A 212 -21.79 7.23 10.92
CA GLU A 212 -22.46 8.52 10.94
C GLU A 212 -21.53 9.70 11.21
N ASN A 213 -20.44 9.48 11.94
CA ASN A 213 -19.54 10.53 12.38
C ASN A 213 -18.16 10.47 11.72
N GLU A 214 -17.52 9.30 11.69
CA GLU A 214 -16.09 9.15 11.36
C GLU A 214 -15.90 8.72 9.89
N LEU A 215 -16.67 7.73 9.44
CA LEU A 215 -16.58 7.22 8.07
C LEU A 215 -17.03 8.24 7.01
N VAL A 216 -18.01 9.09 7.33
CA VAL A 216 -18.51 10.10 6.39
C VAL A 216 -17.40 11.08 6.03
N GLU A 217 -16.61 11.52 7.02
CA GLU A 217 -15.47 12.41 6.78
C GLU A 217 -14.45 11.76 5.83
N HIS A 218 -14.22 10.45 5.97
CA HIS A 218 -13.33 9.71 5.07
C HIS A 218 -13.79 9.73 3.60
N PHE A 219 -15.10 9.77 3.35
CA PHE A 219 -15.65 9.82 1.99
C PHE A 219 -15.71 11.23 1.42
N GLN A 220 -15.75 12.28 2.24
CA GLN A 220 -15.75 13.67 1.76
C GLN A 220 -14.40 14.09 1.15
N ASP A 221 -13.31 13.53 1.67
CA ASP A 221 -11.95 13.87 1.24
C ASP A 221 -11.42 13.03 0.06
N LYS A 222 -12.22 12.08 -0.46
CA LYS A 222 -11.77 11.15 -1.50
C LYS A 222 -12.82 10.91 -2.59
N ASP A 223 -12.33 10.68 -3.81
CA ASP A 223 -13.17 10.15 -4.89
C ASP A 223 -13.69 8.76 -4.51
N THR A 224 -15.01 8.69 -4.31
CA THR A 224 -15.70 7.42 -4.08
C THR A 224 -15.39 6.46 -5.23
N ASN A 225 -15.09 5.21 -4.90
CA ASN A 225 -14.69 4.20 -5.86
C ASN A 225 -15.11 2.79 -5.41
N TYR A 226 -14.77 1.79 -6.22
CA TYR A 226 -15.18 0.40 -6.00
C TYR A 226 -14.69 -0.17 -4.66
N LEU A 227 -13.56 0.27 -4.10
CA LEU A 227 -13.06 -0.19 -2.79
C LEU A 227 -14.02 0.19 -1.67
N ASN A 228 -14.66 1.36 -1.77
CA ASN A 228 -15.65 1.80 -0.79
C ASN A 228 -16.89 0.88 -0.84
N PHE A 229 -17.27 0.40 -2.02
CA PHE A 229 -18.39 -0.52 -2.22
C PHE A 229 -18.07 -1.97 -1.81
N ILE A 230 -16.82 -2.42 -1.94
CA ILE A 230 -16.40 -3.71 -1.39
C ILE A 230 -16.54 -3.73 0.15
N ALA A 231 -16.40 -2.58 0.81
CA ALA A 231 -16.59 -2.46 2.25
C ALA A 231 -18.06 -2.54 2.70
N CYS A 232 -19.04 -2.54 1.78
CA CYS A 232 -20.48 -2.60 2.07
C CYS A 232 -20.99 -3.99 2.56
N ALA A 233 -20.19 -4.69 3.37
CA ALA A 233 -20.65 -5.87 4.10
C ALA A 233 -21.66 -5.52 5.21
N ASN A 234 -21.73 -4.24 5.60
CA ASN A 234 -22.70 -3.74 6.58
C ASN A 234 -23.49 -2.57 5.98
N SER A 235 -24.82 -2.59 6.13
CA SER A 235 -25.71 -1.58 5.56
C SER A 235 -25.52 -0.16 6.10
N SER A 236 -24.85 -0.01 7.26
CA SER A 236 -24.46 1.30 7.80
C SER A 236 -23.44 1.99 6.90
N ILE A 237 -22.53 1.22 6.29
CA ILE A 237 -21.51 1.73 5.36
C ILE A 237 -22.17 2.21 4.07
N SER A 238 -23.04 1.39 3.47
CA SER A 238 -23.81 1.78 2.28
C SER A 238 -24.64 3.04 2.54
N ARG A 239 -25.22 3.19 3.73
CA ARG A 239 -25.96 4.40 4.10
C ARG A 239 -25.07 5.62 4.26
N ALA A 240 -23.84 5.47 4.75
CA ALA A 240 -22.87 6.54 4.81
C ALA A 240 -22.49 7.00 3.40
N ILE A 241 -22.20 6.05 2.49
CA ILE A 241 -21.91 6.34 1.08
C ILE A 241 -23.10 7.02 0.40
N ALA A 242 -24.34 6.58 0.65
CA ALA A 242 -25.54 7.18 0.05
C ALA A 242 -25.79 8.64 0.49
N LYS A 243 -25.17 9.11 1.58
CA LYS A 243 -25.23 10.53 1.96
C LYS A 243 -24.29 11.38 1.11
N GLU A 244 -23.24 10.78 0.55
CA GLU A 244 -22.39 11.40 -0.44
C GLU A 244 -23.15 11.44 -1.77
N LYS A 245 -23.25 12.63 -2.37
CA LYS A 245 -23.92 12.79 -3.66
C LYS A 245 -23.04 12.21 -4.76
N LEU A 246 -23.24 10.92 -5.05
CA LEU A 246 -22.51 10.23 -6.10
C LEU A 246 -22.90 10.78 -7.47
N ASP A 247 -21.89 10.97 -8.30
CA ASP A 247 -22.07 11.21 -9.73
C ASP A 247 -22.76 10.01 -10.40
N ASP A 248 -23.67 10.29 -11.32
CA ASP A 248 -24.51 9.26 -11.96
C ASP A 248 -23.68 8.35 -12.89
N ASP A 249 -22.70 8.90 -13.62
CA ASP A 249 -21.83 8.12 -14.51
C ASP A 249 -20.89 7.22 -13.70
N LEU A 250 -20.35 7.75 -12.59
CA LEU A 250 -19.58 6.96 -11.65
C LEU A 250 -20.41 5.82 -11.04
N PHE A 251 -21.61 6.11 -10.55
CA PHE A 251 -22.48 5.09 -9.95
C PHE A 251 -22.85 3.99 -10.95
N LYS A 252 -23.10 4.37 -12.21
CA LYS A 252 -23.32 3.40 -13.30
C LYS A 252 -22.13 2.49 -13.49
N SER A 253 -20.92 3.05 -13.59
CA SER A 253 -19.68 2.28 -13.74
C SER A 253 -19.49 1.29 -12.59
N LEU A 254 -19.80 1.69 -11.36
CA LEU A 254 -19.69 0.82 -10.19
C LEU A 254 -20.66 -0.36 -10.24
N ILE A 255 -21.88 -0.16 -10.72
CA ILE A 255 -22.84 -1.26 -10.95
C ILE A 255 -22.31 -2.21 -12.03
N GLU A 256 -21.81 -1.68 -13.14
CA GLU A 256 -21.27 -2.48 -14.23
C GLU A 256 -20.07 -3.34 -13.77
N ASP A 257 -19.17 -2.76 -12.98
CA ASP A 257 -18.04 -3.48 -12.37
C ASP A 257 -18.51 -4.53 -11.36
N ALA A 258 -19.49 -4.21 -10.51
CA ALA A 258 -20.05 -5.17 -9.55
C ALA A 258 -20.65 -6.41 -10.25
N ILE A 259 -21.38 -6.21 -11.34
CA ILE A 259 -21.96 -7.29 -12.16
C ILE A 259 -20.85 -8.08 -12.86
N LYS A 260 -19.89 -7.38 -13.47
CA LYS A 260 -18.77 -8.01 -14.19
C LYS A 260 -17.92 -8.89 -13.28
N TRP A 261 -17.64 -8.43 -12.06
CA TRP A 261 -16.83 -9.16 -11.08
C TRP A 261 -17.66 -10.17 -10.28
N GLN A 262 -18.99 -10.07 -10.35
CA GLN A 262 -19.94 -10.86 -9.54
C GLN A 262 -19.63 -10.74 -8.05
N ASN A 263 -19.09 -9.60 -7.61
CA ASN A 263 -18.65 -9.40 -6.25
C ASN A 263 -19.88 -9.14 -5.35
N PRO A 264 -20.19 -10.03 -4.38
CA PRO A 264 -21.42 -9.93 -3.62
C PRO A 264 -21.51 -8.67 -2.75
N PHE A 265 -20.38 -8.20 -2.20
CA PHE A 265 -20.37 -7.00 -1.35
C PHE A 265 -20.62 -5.74 -2.16
N MET A 266 -20.00 -5.63 -3.34
CA MET A 266 -20.27 -4.51 -4.24
C MET A 266 -21.70 -4.52 -4.76
N LEU A 267 -22.23 -5.69 -5.14
CA LEU A 267 -23.62 -5.82 -5.59
C LEU A 267 -24.59 -5.36 -4.49
N ILE A 268 -24.39 -5.80 -3.24
CA ILE A 268 -25.17 -5.35 -2.08
C ILE A 268 -25.05 -3.84 -1.89
N GLY A 269 -23.83 -3.31 -1.87
CA GLY A 269 -23.59 -1.87 -1.70
C GLY A 269 -24.27 -1.04 -2.79
N CYS A 270 -24.17 -1.44 -4.05
CA CYS A 270 -24.81 -0.77 -5.18
C CYS A 270 -26.34 -0.75 -5.04
N MET A 271 -26.94 -1.87 -4.66
CA MET A 271 -28.39 -1.92 -4.44
C MET A 271 -28.81 -1.04 -3.26
N GLU A 272 -28.12 -1.11 -2.13
CA GLU A 272 -28.48 -0.34 -0.93
C GLU A 272 -28.34 1.18 -1.16
N VAL A 273 -27.25 1.60 -1.80
CA VAL A 273 -27.03 3.00 -2.18
C VAL A 273 -28.05 3.45 -3.23
N GLY A 274 -28.27 2.63 -4.26
CA GLY A 274 -29.20 2.93 -5.34
C GLY A 274 -30.65 3.07 -4.86
N LEU A 275 -31.08 2.24 -3.91
CA LEU A 275 -32.40 2.33 -3.30
C LEU A 275 -32.54 3.56 -2.37
N ALA A 276 -31.46 3.99 -1.73
CA ALA A 276 -31.48 5.11 -0.79
C ALA A 276 -31.48 6.47 -1.47
N ASP A 277 -30.67 6.65 -2.53
CA ASP A 277 -30.43 7.97 -3.16
C ASP A 277 -30.90 8.06 -4.61
N LYS A 278 -30.91 6.94 -5.36
CA LYS A 278 -31.10 6.92 -6.81
C LYS A 278 -32.38 6.20 -7.28
N ALA A 279 -33.33 6.00 -6.37
CA ALA A 279 -34.54 5.23 -6.64
C ALA A 279 -35.35 5.85 -7.80
N GLY A 280 -35.47 5.09 -8.90
CA GLY A 280 -36.22 5.47 -10.11
C GLY A 280 -35.35 5.86 -11.32
N ALA A 281 -34.13 6.35 -11.12
CA ALA A 281 -33.22 6.68 -12.24
C ALA A 281 -32.42 5.46 -12.72
N PHE A 282 -32.13 4.52 -11.82
CA PHE A 282 -31.29 3.33 -12.07
C PHE A 282 -32.05 2.02 -11.89
N GLU A 283 -33.37 2.00 -12.13
CA GLU A 283 -34.20 0.81 -11.88
C GLU A 283 -33.74 -0.41 -12.67
N GLN A 284 -33.32 -0.22 -13.93
CA GLN A 284 -32.86 -1.31 -14.80
C GLN A 284 -31.50 -1.85 -14.32
N GLU A 285 -30.56 -0.97 -14.01
CA GLU A 285 -29.23 -1.31 -13.53
C GLU A 285 -29.28 -2.00 -12.16
N ILE A 286 -30.11 -1.51 -11.23
CA ILE A 286 -30.32 -2.14 -9.91
C ILE A 286 -30.96 -3.51 -10.06
N SER A 287 -31.94 -3.66 -10.97
CA SER A 287 -32.55 -4.97 -11.25
C SER A 287 -31.54 -5.96 -11.80
N ALA A 288 -30.65 -5.53 -12.71
CA ALA A 288 -29.58 -6.37 -13.24
C ALA A 288 -28.57 -6.78 -12.16
N ALA A 289 -28.24 -5.86 -11.23
CA ALA A 289 -27.39 -6.18 -10.08
C ALA A 289 -28.06 -7.21 -9.14
N PHE A 290 -29.36 -7.09 -8.91
CA PHE A 290 -30.12 -8.05 -8.12
C PHE A 290 -30.13 -9.44 -8.78
N ASP A 291 -30.41 -9.51 -10.09
CA ASP A 291 -30.38 -10.75 -10.85
C ASP A 291 -28.99 -11.42 -10.82
N CYS A 292 -27.93 -10.61 -10.88
CA CYS A 292 -26.56 -11.09 -10.72
C CYS A 292 -26.27 -11.61 -9.31
N LEU A 293 -26.75 -10.94 -8.26
CA LEU A 293 -26.54 -11.36 -6.88
C LEU A 293 -27.17 -12.72 -6.57
N ILE A 294 -28.36 -13.00 -7.12
CA ILE A 294 -29.06 -14.26 -6.92
C ILE A 294 -28.60 -15.37 -7.88
N SER A 295 -27.62 -15.08 -8.75
CA SER A 295 -27.11 -16.06 -9.69
C SER A 295 -26.37 -17.20 -8.96
N PRO A 296 -26.38 -18.43 -9.52
CA PRO A 296 -25.64 -19.54 -8.95
C PRO A 296 -24.14 -19.25 -8.77
N GLU A 297 -23.55 -18.49 -9.69
CA GLU A 297 -22.13 -18.13 -9.68
C GLU A 297 -21.80 -17.23 -8.48
N THR A 298 -22.58 -16.17 -8.26
CA THR A 298 -22.40 -15.28 -7.11
C THR A 298 -22.67 -16.01 -5.79
N TYR A 299 -23.64 -16.93 -5.77
CA TYR A 299 -23.92 -17.74 -4.59
C TYR A 299 -22.72 -18.64 -4.20
N GLU A 300 -22.02 -19.23 -5.16
CA GLU A 300 -20.78 -19.96 -4.88
C GLU A 300 -19.66 -19.05 -4.37
N GLN A 301 -19.55 -17.81 -4.84
CA GLN A 301 -18.61 -16.84 -4.27
C GLN A 301 -18.92 -16.54 -2.79
N ILE A 302 -20.19 -16.32 -2.44
CA ILE A 302 -20.61 -16.10 -1.04
C ILE A 302 -20.27 -17.29 -0.16
N LYS A 303 -20.45 -18.53 -0.66
CA LYS A 303 -20.02 -19.74 0.06
C LYS A 303 -18.52 -19.78 0.30
N LEU A 304 -17.71 -19.42 -0.70
CA LEU A 304 -16.25 -19.39 -0.55
C LEU A 304 -15.83 -18.37 0.51
N ILE A 305 -16.39 -17.15 0.46
CA ILE A 305 -16.10 -16.08 1.42
C ILE A 305 -16.50 -16.47 2.85
N SER A 306 -17.67 -17.08 3.02
CA SER A 306 -18.14 -17.54 4.33
C SER A 306 -17.28 -18.69 4.89
N ALA A 307 -16.78 -19.58 4.04
CA ALA A 307 -15.82 -20.62 4.43
C ALA A 307 -14.48 -20.03 4.90
N CYS A 308 -13.97 -19.00 4.22
CA CYS A 308 -12.77 -18.27 4.65
C CYS A 308 -12.97 -17.57 6.01
N SER A 309 -14.14 -16.98 6.23
CA SER A 309 -14.49 -16.29 7.49
C SER A 309 -14.61 -17.26 8.67
N GLY A 310 -15.18 -18.45 8.46
CA GLY A 310 -15.28 -19.49 9.48
C GLY A 310 -13.94 -20.12 9.87
N THR A 311 -12.96 -20.11 8.97
CA THR A 311 -11.62 -20.68 9.21
C THR A 311 -10.76 -19.75 10.08
N VAL A 312 -10.94 -18.43 9.96
CA VAL A 312 -10.22 -17.44 10.79
C VAL A 312 -10.69 -17.47 12.26
N ILE A 313 -11.97 -17.76 12.52
CA ILE A 313 -12.52 -17.89 13.88
C ILE A 313 -12.02 -19.17 14.57
N LEU A 314 -11.75 -20.24 13.81
CA LEU A 314 -11.22 -21.50 14.38
C LEU A 314 -9.71 -21.49 14.58
N ALA A 315 -8.96 -20.58 13.94
CA ALA A 315 -7.52 -20.44 14.11
C ALA A 315 -7.11 -19.49 15.25
N THR A 316 -8.07 -18.87 15.94
CA THR A 316 -7.85 -17.93 17.05
C THR A 316 -8.28 -18.48 18.43
N HIS A 317 -8.41 -19.80 18.56
CA HIS A 317 -8.64 -20.48 19.85
C HIS A 317 -7.55 -21.50 20.19
#